data_AF-A0A2P2GNZ7-F1
#
_entry.id   AF-A0A2P2GNZ7-F1
#
_cell.length_a   1.000
_cell.length_b   1.000
_cell.length_c   1.000
_cell.angle_alpha   90.00
_cell.angle_beta   90.00
_cell.angle_gamma   90.00
#
_symmetry.space_group_name_H-M   'P 1'
#
loop_
_entity.id
_entity.type
_entity.pdbx_description
1 polymer ?
#
loop_
_entity_poly.entity_id
_entity_poly.type
_entity_poly.pdbx_seq_one_letter_code
_entity_poly.pdbx_strand_id
1 'polypeptide(L)'
;MGKTRVSRDLARRYAVPVVELDDVVEALLAVTRPEHLPEVHYWRTHPEAAGWAPESVVERQIEVARALVPAVEAVVANHVDTDTPVILEGDYVLPGLATAQGPVRGVVVHEDSEARVVANYLAREPEEGEQRHRARVSVLYGRWLAEQARAAGVPVVAPRPWGDLPQRVGHALVEAGHHAER
;
A
#
# COMPACT_ATOMS: atom_id res chain seq x y z
N MET A 1 -3.73 7.62 5.91
CA MET A 1 -2.31 7.53 6.32
C MET A 1 -1.37 8.27 5.34
N GLY A 2 -1.64 9.51 4.91
CA GLY A 2 -0.71 10.31 4.08
C GLY A 2 -0.18 9.75 2.75
N LYS A 3 -0.40 8.48 2.40
CA LYS A 3 0.09 7.80 1.19
C LYS A 3 -0.25 8.59 -0.07
N THR A 4 -1.53 8.88 -0.27
CA THR A 4 -2.05 9.73 -1.35
C THR A 4 -1.41 11.12 -1.42
N ARG A 5 -1.08 11.73 -0.28
CA ARG A 5 -0.39 13.04 -0.27
C ARG A 5 1.05 12.90 -0.74
N VAL A 6 1.75 11.86 -0.29
CA VAL A 6 3.13 11.55 -0.66
C VAL A 6 3.20 11.17 -2.14
N SER A 7 2.37 10.25 -2.62
CA SER A 7 2.35 9.81 -4.02
C SER A 7 2.13 10.98 -4.96
N ARG A 8 1.13 11.85 -4.67
CA ARG A 8 0.88 13.06 -5.46
C ARG A 8 2.02 14.07 -5.43
N ASP A 9 2.73 14.18 -4.32
CA ASP A 9 3.87 15.11 -4.21
C ASP A 9 5.08 14.62 -5.00
N LEU A 10 5.43 13.33 -4.85
CA LEU A 10 6.49 12.69 -5.61
C LEU A 10 6.16 12.70 -7.12
N ALA A 11 4.90 12.44 -7.50
CA ALA A 11 4.45 12.50 -8.89
C ALA A 11 4.68 13.87 -9.51
N ARG A 12 4.31 14.96 -8.81
CA ARG A 12 4.62 16.32 -9.24
C ARG A 12 6.11 16.58 -9.34
N ARG A 13 6.89 16.14 -8.35
CA ARG A 13 8.33 16.35 -8.27
C ARG A 13 9.08 15.67 -9.42
N TYR A 14 8.70 14.44 -9.76
CA TYR A 14 9.35 13.65 -10.80
C TYR A 14 8.66 13.75 -12.17
N ALA A 15 7.55 14.48 -12.26
CA ALA A 15 6.72 14.59 -13.46
C ALA A 15 6.27 13.22 -14.02
N VAL A 16 5.86 12.32 -13.12
CA VAL A 16 5.40 10.97 -13.44
C VAL A 16 3.95 10.75 -13.01
N PRO A 17 3.19 9.86 -13.67
CA PRO A 17 1.84 9.52 -13.24
C PRO A 17 1.84 8.72 -11.94
N VAL A 18 0.67 8.70 -11.29
CA VAL A 18 0.34 7.77 -10.20
C VAL A 18 -0.63 6.73 -10.74
N VAL A 19 -0.35 5.46 -10.45
CA VAL A 19 -1.31 4.36 -10.63
C VAL A 19 -1.78 3.96 -9.24
N GLU A 20 -3.07 4.15 -8.98
CA GLU A 20 -3.72 3.73 -7.74
C GLU A 20 -4.09 2.24 -7.87
N LEU A 21 -3.64 1.39 -6.95
CA LEU A 21 -3.90 -0.05 -7.05
C LEU A 21 -5.39 -0.38 -6.93
N ASP A 22 -6.16 0.50 -6.28
CA ASP A 22 -7.62 0.40 -6.22
C ASP A 22 -8.22 0.36 -7.64
N ASP A 23 -7.67 1.11 -8.61
CA ASP A 23 -8.11 1.07 -10.01
C ASP A 23 -7.78 -0.29 -10.67
N VAL A 24 -6.64 -0.89 -10.34
CA VAL A 24 -6.26 -2.23 -10.82
C VAL A 24 -7.20 -3.29 -10.25
N VAL A 25 -7.54 -3.19 -8.96
CA VAL A 25 -8.50 -4.07 -8.30
C VAL A 25 -9.88 -3.95 -8.96
N GLU A 26 -10.38 -2.73 -9.17
CA GLU A 26 -11.66 -2.51 -9.83
C GLU A 26 -11.68 -3.04 -11.28
N ALA A 27 -10.58 -2.84 -12.03
CA ALA A 27 -10.45 -3.40 -13.37
C ALA A 27 -10.49 -4.93 -13.36
N LEU A 28 -9.76 -5.59 -12.45
CA LEU A 28 -9.79 -7.05 -12.29
C LEU A 28 -11.19 -7.54 -11.90
N LEU A 29 -11.86 -6.86 -10.97
CA LEU A 29 -13.22 -7.20 -10.55
C LEU A 29 -14.24 -7.07 -11.69
N ALA A 30 -14.02 -6.16 -12.65
CA ALA A 30 -14.89 -5.97 -13.80
C ALA A 30 -14.72 -7.05 -14.88
N VAL A 31 -13.53 -7.65 -15.02
CA VAL A 31 -13.21 -8.60 -16.10
C VAL A 31 -13.04 -10.05 -15.63
N THR A 32 -13.08 -10.30 -14.32
CA THR A 32 -12.99 -11.64 -13.73
C THR A 32 -14.28 -12.01 -12.99
N ARG A 33 -14.41 -13.29 -12.63
CA ARG A 33 -15.52 -13.79 -11.82
C ARG A 33 -14.97 -14.35 -10.49
N PRO A 34 -15.80 -14.47 -9.44
CA PRO A 34 -15.37 -15.07 -8.18
C PRO A 34 -14.77 -16.47 -8.35
N GLU A 35 -15.21 -17.27 -9.32
CA GLU A 35 -14.66 -18.61 -9.54
C GLU A 35 -13.27 -18.59 -10.19
N HIS A 36 -12.87 -17.46 -10.80
CA HIS A 36 -11.57 -17.32 -11.46
C HIS A 36 -10.52 -16.66 -10.55
N LEU A 37 -10.95 -15.72 -9.71
CA LEU A 37 -10.07 -14.94 -8.84
C LEU A 37 -10.71 -14.72 -7.46
N PRO A 38 -10.97 -15.81 -6.70
CA PRO A 38 -11.81 -15.76 -5.50
C PRO A 38 -11.29 -14.82 -4.42
N GLU A 39 -9.97 -14.69 -4.27
CA GLU A 39 -9.33 -13.83 -3.28
C GLU A 39 -9.67 -12.36 -3.52
N VAL A 40 -9.57 -11.89 -4.78
CA VAL A 40 -9.87 -10.49 -5.13
C VAL A 40 -11.37 -10.20 -4.99
N HIS A 41 -12.24 -11.17 -5.28
CA HIS A 41 -13.70 -11.06 -5.13
C HIS A 41 -14.20 -11.28 -3.69
N TYR A 42 -13.32 -11.61 -2.74
CA TYR A 42 -13.71 -12.07 -1.42
C TYR A 42 -14.64 -11.10 -0.70
N TRP A 43 -14.29 -9.80 -0.66
CA TRP A 43 -15.11 -8.78 0.01
C TRP A 43 -16.49 -8.55 -0.64
N ARG A 44 -16.64 -8.80 -1.94
CA ARG A 44 -17.94 -8.69 -2.64
C ARG A 44 -18.83 -9.89 -2.37
N THR A 45 -18.22 -11.07 -2.25
CA THR A 45 -18.94 -12.33 -2.03
C THR A 45 -19.22 -12.63 -0.56
N HIS A 46 -18.41 -12.09 0.34
CA HIS A 46 -18.48 -12.27 1.80
C HIS A 46 -18.39 -10.92 2.52
N PRO A 47 -19.34 -9.99 2.31
CA PRO A 47 -19.29 -8.65 2.91
C PRO A 47 -19.32 -8.70 4.45
N GLU A 48 -19.90 -9.74 5.04
CA GLU A 48 -19.90 -9.97 6.50
C GLU A 48 -18.50 -10.18 7.08
N ALA A 49 -17.53 -10.59 6.25
CA ALA A 49 -16.16 -10.79 6.69
C ALA A 49 -15.48 -9.50 7.16
N ALA A 50 -15.97 -8.33 6.71
CA ALA A 50 -15.47 -7.05 7.20
C ALA A 50 -15.74 -6.84 8.71
N GLY A 51 -16.75 -7.53 9.27
CA GLY A 51 -17.11 -7.48 10.69
C GLY A 51 -16.48 -8.58 11.56
N TRP A 52 -15.62 -9.43 11.00
CA TRP A 52 -14.92 -10.47 11.77
C TRP A 52 -13.89 -9.89 12.74
N ALA A 53 -13.29 -10.74 13.57
CA ALA A 53 -12.16 -10.33 14.42
C ALA A 53 -11.07 -9.65 13.57
N PRO A 54 -10.45 -8.54 14.02
CA PRO A 54 -9.50 -7.77 13.23
C PRO A 54 -8.37 -8.61 12.63
N GLU A 55 -7.85 -9.59 13.37
CA GLU A 55 -6.81 -10.50 12.93
C GLU A 55 -7.25 -11.35 11.72
N SER A 56 -8.49 -11.85 11.73
CA SER A 56 -9.06 -12.60 10.60
C SER A 56 -9.30 -11.71 9.38
N VAL A 57 -9.68 -10.44 9.58
CA VAL A 57 -9.80 -9.48 8.47
C VAL A 57 -8.42 -9.24 7.84
N VAL A 58 -7.37 -9.12 8.65
CA VAL A 58 -5.99 -8.95 8.18
C VAL A 58 -5.48 -10.16 7.40
N GLU A 59 -5.77 -11.39 7.85
CA GLU A 59 -5.44 -12.60 7.10
C GLU A 59 -6.03 -12.57 5.69
N ARG A 60 -7.30 -12.15 5.55
CA ARG A 60 -7.94 -11.98 4.24
C ARG A 60 -7.33 -10.86 3.42
N GLN A 61 -6.96 -9.73 4.02
CA GLN A 61 -6.24 -8.67 3.30
C GLN A 61 -4.88 -9.14 2.77
N ILE A 62 -4.17 -9.99 3.52
CA ILE A 62 -2.90 -10.58 3.10
C ILE A 62 -3.11 -11.53 1.92
N GLU A 63 -4.16 -12.35 1.95
CA GLU A 63 -4.50 -13.24 0.83
C GLU A 63 -4.81 -12.45 -0.45
N VAL A 64 -5.61 -11.38 -0.35
CA VAL A 64 -5.89 -10.46 -1.46
C VAL A 64 -4.59 -9.86 -1.99
N ALA A 65 -3.71 -9.38 -1.11
CA ALA A 65 -2.43 -8.80 -1.51
C ALA A 65 -1.53 -9.78 -2.26
N ARG A 66 -1.48 -11.03 -1.81
CA ARG A 66 -0.73 -12.10 -2.47
C ARG A 66 -1.31 -12.45 -3.83
N ALA A 67 -2.65 -12.52 -3.94
CA ALA A 67 -3.32 -12.79 -5.21
C ALA A 67 -3.10 -11.69 -6.25
N LEU A 68 -2.87 -10.44 -5.81
CA LEU A 68 -2.59 -9.31 -6.70
C LEU A 68 -1.13 -9.24 -7.18
N VAL A 69 -0.19 -9.98 -6.57
CA VAL A 69 1.24 -9.93 -6.94
C VAL A 69 1.48 -10.06 -8.45
N PRO A 70 0.91 -11.05 -9.17
CA PRO A 70 1.16 -11.18 -10.61
C PRO A 70 0.69 -9.98 -11.43
N ALA A 71 -0.42 -9.35 -11.03
CA ALA A 71 -0.93 -8.16 -11.71
C ALA A 71 -0.02 -6.95 -11.46
N VAL A 72 0.45 -6.78 -10.22
CA VAL A 72 1.40 -5.70 -9.89
C VAL A 72 2.75 -5.91 -10.58
N GLU A 73 3.26 -7.15 -10.61
CA GLU A 73 4.49 -7.50 -11.34
C GLU A 73 4.37 -7.20 -12.83
N ALA A 74 3.23 -7.50 -13.46
CA ALA A 74 3.00 -7.19 -14.86
C ALA A 74 3.02 -5.68 -15.14
N VAL A 75 2.39 -4.87 -14.27
CA VAL A 75 2.43 -3.40 -14.39
C VAL A 75 3.86 -2.89 -14.22
N VAL A 76 4.57 -3.35 -13.19
CA VAL A 76 5.96 -2.96 -12.92
C VAL A 76 6.87 -3.34 -14.10
N ALA A 77 6.80 -4.57 -14.59
CA ALA A 77 7.60 -5.06 -15.70
C ALA A 77 7.36 -4.23 -16.96
N ASN A 78 6.09 -3.95 -17.32
CA ASN A 78 5.78 -3.11 -18.46
C ASN A 78 6.45 -1.73 -18.36
N HIS A 79 6.36 -1.06 -17.21
CA HIS A 79 6.93 0.28 -17.04
C HIS A 79 8.46 0.29 -17.00
N VAL A 80 9.08 -0.77 -16.48
CA VAL A 80 10.53 -0.96 -16.52
C VAL A 80 11.00 -1.20 -17.95
N ASP A 81 10.33 -2.10 -18.67
CA ASP A 81 10.71 -2.49 -20.04
C ASP A 81 10.52 -1.34 -21.04
N THR A 82 9.51 -0.48 -20.83
CA THR A 82 9.26 0.69 -21.69
C THR A 82 9.93 1.97 -21.21
N ASP A 83 10.77 1.91 -20.17
CA ASP A 83 11.43 3.08 -19.54
C ASP A 83 10.44 4.24 -19.29
N THR A 84 9.26 3.91 -18.78
CA THR A 84 8.18 4.86 -18.54
C THR A 84 7.89 4.92 -17.05
N PRO A 85 8.55 5.79 -16.28
CA PRO A 85 8.47 5.77 -14.83
C PRO A 85 7.06 6.13 -14.33
N VAL A 86 6.66 5.47 -13.24
CA VAL A 86 5.35 5.61 -12.61
C VAL A 86 5.47 5.43 -11.10
N ILE A 87 4.56 6.03 -10.33
CA ILE A 87 4.41 5.75 -8.90
C ILE A 87 3.20 4.83 -8.72
N LEU A 88 3.42 3.63 -8.20
CA LEU A 88 2.34 2.76 -7.76
C LEU A 88 2.03 3.06 -6.29
N GLU A 89 0.76 3.33 -5.98
CA GLU A 89 0.28 3.55 -4.63
C GLU A 89 -1.01 2.77 -4.39
N GLY A 90 -1.21 2.21 -3.21
CA GLY A 90 -2.48 1.61 -2.87
C GLY A 90 -2.42 0.80 -1.59
N ASP A 91 -3.54 0.20 -1.23
CA ASP A 91 -3.52 -0.98 -0.38
C ASP A 91 -3.00 -2.18 -1.19
N TYR A 92 -2.60 -3.28 -0.54
CA TYR A 92 -2.14 -4.52 -1.21
C TYR A 92 -0.84 -4.50 -2.03
N VAL A 93 -0.15 -3.37 -2.20
CA VAL A 93 1.22 -3.37 -2.78
C VAL A 93 2.21 -4.01 -1.81
N LEU A 94 2.79 -5.15 -2.18
CA LEU A 94 3.76 -5.84 -1.33
C LEU A 94 5.20 -5.31 -1.52
N PRO A 95 5.99 -5.16 -0.44
CA PRO A 95 7.32 -4.54 -0.51
C PRO A 95 8.35 -5.37 -1.30
N GLY A 96 8.12 -6.68 -1.46
CA GLY A 96 9.07 -7.59 -2.11
C GLY A 96 9.36 -7.29 -3.59
N LEU A 97 8.58 -6.42 -4.22
CA LEU A 97 8.81 -5.96 -5.60
C LEU A 97 9.97 -4.96 -5.70
N ALA A 98 10.23 -4.22 -4.62
CA ALA A 98 11.36 -3.31 -4.56
C ALA A 98 12.62 -4.09 -4.16
N THR A 99 13.68 -3.92 -4.94
CA THR A 99 14.99 -4.50 -4.64
C THR A 99 16.03 -3.39 -4.58
N ALA A 100 17.03 -3.53 -3.71
CA ALA A 100 18.04 -2.49 -3.51
C ALA A 100 18.78 -2.11 -4.81
N GLN A 101 18.99 -3.09 -5.70
CA GLN A 101 19.72 -2.94 -6.97
C GLN A 101 18.83 -2.83 -8.21
N GLY A 102 17.51 -3.02 -8.06
CA GLY A 102 16.60 -3.06 -9.21
C GLY A 102 16.19 -1.66 -9.69
N PRO A 103 15.41 -1.57 -10.77
CA PRO A 103 14.83 -0.30 -11.23
C PRO A 103 13.67 0.18 -10.35
N VAL A 104 13.20 -0.66 -9.41
CA VAL A 104 12.06 -0.38 -8.53
C VAL A 104 12.55 0.08 -7.17
N ARG A 105 12.05 1.23 -6.71
CA ARG A 105 12.26 1.73 -5.35
C ARG A 105 10.94 1.67 -4.59
N GLY A 106 11.01 1.31 -3.31
CA GLY A 106 9.84 1.13 -2.46
C GLY A 106 9.99 1.85 -1.13
N VAL A 107 8.86 2.15 -0.49
CA VAL A 107 8.78 2.72 0.86
C VAL A 107 7.42 2.36 1.45
N VAL A 108 7.40 2.04 2.74
CA VAL A 108 6.15 1.83 3.49
C VAL A 108 5.93 2.96 4.47
N VAL A 109 4.74 3.58 4.44
CA VAL A 109 4.34 4.58 5.43
C VAL A 109 3.45 3.92 6.49
N HIS A 110 3.92 3.82 7.73
CA HIS A 110 3.24 3.06 8.79
C HIS A 110 2.98 3.90 10.06
N GLU A 111 1.73 3.92 10.52
CA GLU A 111 1.31 4.49 11.82
C GLU A 111 0.92 3.35 12.76
N ASP A 112 1.62 3.25 13.88
CA ASP A 112 1.41 2.16 14.84
C ASP A 112 0.31 2.47 15.88
N SER A 113 -0.11 3.73 15.99
CA SER A 113 -1.08 4.16 16.98
C SER A 113 -2.52 4.07 16.47
N GLU A 114 -3.26 3.09 16.97
CA GLU A 114 -4.70 2.94 16.70
C GLU A 114 -5.50 4.22 17.00
N ALA A 115 -5.24 4.86 18.15
CA ALA A 115 -5.94 6.10 18.51
C ALA A 115 -5.75 7.21 17.45
N ARG A 116 -4.55 7.29 16.86
CA ARG A 116 -4.28 8.24 15.77
C ARG A 116 -4.96 7.84 14.48
N VAL A 117 -5.05 6.54 14.19
CA VAL A 117 -5.77 6.02 13.01
C VAL A 117 -7.26 6.33 13.12
N VAL A 118 -7.86 6.06 14.28
CA VAL A 118 -9.25 6.40 14.59
C VAL A 118 -9.50 7.89 14.40
N ALA A 119 -8.64 8.75 14.98
CA ALA A 119 -8.77 10.19 14.83
C ALA A 119 -8.69 10.64 13.36
N ASN A 120 -7.81 10.02 12.55
CA ASN A 120 -7.72 10.32 11.12
C ASN A 120 -9.00 9.92 10.36
N TYR A 121 -9.59 8.75 10.69
CA TYR A 121 -10.84 8.32 10.05
C TYR A 121 -12.00 9.21 10.45
N LEU A 122 -12.17 9.51 11.73
CA LEU A 122 -13.24 10.42 12.19
C LEU A 122 -13.10 11.83 11.58
N ALA A 123 -11.89 12.31 11.35
CA ALA A 123 -11.68 13.61 10.69
C ALA A 123 -12.03 13.58 9.19
N ARG A 124 -11.87 12.44 8.51
CA ARG A 124 -12.13 12.29 7.08
C ARG A 124 -13.59 11.90 6.79
N GLU A 125 -14.16 11.09 7.67
CA GLU A 125 -15.43 10.40 7.52
C GLU A 125 -16.21 10.49 8.86
N PRO A 126 -16.61 11.70 9.30
CA PRO A 126 -17.25 11.89 10.61
C PRO A 126 -18.61 11.20 10.71
N GLU A 127 -19.32 11.03 9.59
CA GLU A 127 -20.66 10.45 9.52
C GLU A 127 -20.67 8.90 9.55
N GLU A 128 -19.51 8.26 9.35
CA GLU A 128 -19.38 6.79 9.28
C GLU A 128 -19.36 6.11 10.67
N GLY A 129 -19.59 6.87 11.74
CA GLY A 129 -19.76 6.32 13.10
C GLY A 129 -18.48 5.76 13.72
N GLU A 130 -18.58 4.59 14.38
CA GLU A 130 -17.46 4.01 15.12
C GLU A 130 -16.34 3.49 14.19
N GLN A 131 -15.14 4.04 14.32
CA GLN A 131 -13.99 3.71 13.46
C GLN A 131 -12.95 2.78 14.12
N ARG A 132 -13.17 2.31 15.36
CA ARG A 132 -12.17 1.56 16.13
C ARG A 132 -11.80 0.24 15.48
N HIS A 133 -12.80 -0.52 15.02
CA HIS A 133 -12.59 -1.80 14.36
C HIS A 133 -11.71 -1.67 13.11
N ARG A 134 -12.11 -0.80 12.17
CA ARG A 134 -11.35 -0.52 10.94
C ARG A 134 -9.94 0.00 11.23
N ALA A 135 -9.79 0.86 12.23
CA ALA A 135 -8.50 1.37 12.66
C ALA A 135 -7.58 0.26 13.17
N ARG A 136 -8.10 -0.67 13.98
CA ARG A 136 -7.35 -1.83 14.48
C ARG A 136 -6.88 -2.72 13.32
N VAL A 137 -7.78 -3.05 12.38
CA VAL A 137 -7.43 -3.81 11.16
C VAL A 137 -6.29 -3.13 10.41
N SER A 138 -6.40 -1.82 10.19
CA SER A 138 -5.41 -1.05 9.42
C SER A 138 -4.03 -0.99 10.10
N VAL A 139 -3.99 -0.90 11.44
CA VAL A 139 -2.73 -0.95 12.20
C VAL A 139 -2.11 -2.34 12.13
N LEU A 140 -2.90 -3.40 12.29
CA LEU A 140 -2.41 -4.78 12.24
C LEU A 140 -1.88 -5.12 10.85
N TYR A 141 -2.62 -4.79 9.78
CA TYR A 141 -2.15 -4.95 8.41
C TYR A 141 -0.89 -4.11 8.13
N GLY A 142 -0.87 -2.85 8.58
CA GLY A 142 0.30 -1.97 8.44
C GLY A 142 1.54 -2.49 9.17
N ARG A 143 1.39 -3.10 10.36
CA ARG A 143 2.48 -3.75 11.11
C ARG A 143 3.06 -4.91 10.32
N TRP A 144 2.20 -5.79 9.83
CA TRP A 144 2.61 -6.90 8.98
C TRP A 144 3.36 -6.39 7.73
N LEU A 145 2.83 -5.38 7.05
CA LEU A 145 3.46 -4.79 5.87
C LEU A 145 4.82 -4.16 6.18
N ALA A 146 4.95 -3.49 7.33
CA ALA A 146 6.21 -2.93 7.81
C ALA A 146 7.24 -4.02 8.14
N GLU A 147 6.83 -5.17 8.66
CA GLU A 147 7.71 -6.34 8.85
C GLU A 147 8.19 -6.89 7.50
N GLN A 148 7.28 -7.05 6.52
CA GLN A 148 7.65 -7.48 5.17
C GLN A 148 8.64 -6.49 4.53
N ALA A 149 8.42 -5.20 4.70
CA ALA A 149 9.30 -4.16 4.17
C ALA A 149 10.71 -4.26 4.78
N ARG A 150 10.82 -4.37 6.11
CA ARG A 150 12.11 -4.54 6.78
C ARG A 150 12.83 -5.81 6.31
N ALA A 151 12.12 -6.92 6.16
CA ALA A 151 12.68 -8.17 5.65
C ALA A 151 13.22 -8.04 4.21
N ALA A 152 12.58 -7.20 3.39
CA ALA A 152 12.99 -6.90 2.01
C ALA A 152 14.02 -5.76 1.90
N GLY A 153 14.47 -5.16 3.02
CA GLY A 153 15.34 -3.98 3.00
C GLY A 153 14.67 -2.69 2.49
N VAL A 154 13.33 -2.67 2.45
CA VAL A 154 12.53 -1.51 2.05
C VAL A 154 12.32 -0.58 3.26
N PRO A 155 12.58 0.73 3.14
CA PRO A 155 12.44 1.66 4.25
C PRO A 155 10.99 1.78 4.74
N VAL A 156 10.83 1.85 6.06
CA VAL A 156 9.55 2.13 6.72
C VAL A 156 9.62 3.52 7.36
N VAL A 157 8.74 4.42 6.94
CA VAL A 157 8.69 5.83 7.39
C VAL A 157 7.44 6.05 8.22
N ALA A 158 7.59 6.67 9.39
CA ALA A 158 6.46 7.10 10.20
C ALA A 158 5.76 8.32 9.55
N PRO A 159 4.42 8.36 9.45
CA PRO A 159 3.70 9.41 8.74
C PRO A 159 3.84 10.80 9.37
N ARG A 160 4.16 10.87 10.66
CA ARG A 160 4.24 12.12 11.41
C ARG A 160 5.68 12.59 11.61
N PRO A 161 5.92 13.92 11.59
CA PRO A 161 4.95 14.97 11.25
C PRO A 161 4.54 14.95 9.76
N TRP A 162 3.33 15.40 9.45
CA TRP A 162 2.79 15.33 8.07
C TRP A 162 3.43 16.35 7.13
N GLY A 163 3.94 17.45 7.66
CA GLY A 163 4.44 18.59 6.88
C GLY A 163 5.69 18.26 6.07
N ASP A 164 6.54 17.37 6.57
CA ASP A 164 7.79 16.95 5.95
C ASP A 164 7.77 15.50 5.43
N LEU A 165 6.61 14.84 5.49
CA LEU A 165 6.50 13.43 5.13
C LEU A 165 6.96 13.15 3.68
N PRO A 166 6.56 13.94 2.65
CA PRO A 166 7.07 13.73 1.29
C PRO A 166 8.59 13.83 1.20
N GLN A 167 9.21 14.76 1.93
CA GLN A 167 10.65 14.96 1.95
C GLN A 167 11.36 13.77 2.60
N ARG A 168 10.88 13.31 3.77
CA ARG A 168 11.43 12.13 4.46
C ARG A 168 11.30 10.86 3.62
N VAL A 169 10.18 10.70 2.92
CA VAL A 169 10.00 9.59 1.99
C VAL A 169 10.97 9.69 0.81
N GLY A 170 11.11 10.87 0.19
CA GLY A 170 12.06 11.08 -0.91
C GLY A 170 13.51 10.79 -0.49
N HIS A 171 13.91 11.19 0.72
CA HIS A 171 15.23 10.88 1.27
C HIS A 171 15.43 9.38 1.47
N ALA A 172 14.45 8.69 2.07
CA ALA A 172 14.50 7.25 2.29
C ALA A 172 14.63 6.45 0.98
N LEU A 173 13.95 6.90 -0.10
CA LEU A 173 14.06 6.29 -1.43
C LEU A 173 15.44 6.47 -2.06
N VAL A 174 16.12 7.60 -1.81
CA VAL A 174 17.47 7.87 -2.31
C VAL A 174 18.53 7.11 -1.50
N GLU A 175 18.43 7.11 -0.16
CA GLU A 175 19.36 6.39 0.72
C GLU A 175 19.35 4.89 0.45
N ALA A 176 18.17 4.30 0.21
CA ALA A 176 18.03 2.90 -0.16
C ALA A 176 18.78 2.55 -1.48
N GLY A 177 18.90 3.51 -2.41
CA GLY A 177 19.69 3.33 -3.62
C GLY A 177 21.20 3.36 -3.37
N HIS A 178 21.68 4.27 -2.52
CA HIS A 178 23.13 4.42 -2.26
C HIS A 178 23.73 3.35 -1.33
N HIS A 179 22.94 2.73 -0.47
CA HIS A 179 23.41 1.59 0.36
C HIS A 179 23.68 0.33 -0.47
N ALA A 180 23.19 0.28 -1.71
CA ALA A 180 23.38 -0.80 -2.64
C ALA A 180 24.72 -0.69 -3.41
N GLU A 181 25.32 0.49 -3.50
CA GLU A 181 26.53 0.76 -4.31
C GLU A 181 27.86 0.59 -3.54
N ARG A 182 27.82 0.17 -2.27
CA ARG A 182 28.98 -0.08 -1.40
C ARG A 182 29.09 -1.54 -0.99
#